data_AF-A0A3C1LJ99-F1
#
_entry.id   AF-A0A3C1LJ99-F1
#
_cell.length_a   1.000
_cell.length_b   1.000
_cell.length_c   1.000
_cell.angle_alpha   90.00
_cell.angle_beta   90.00
_cell.angle_gamma   90.00
#
_symmetry.space_group_name_H-M   'P 1'
#
loop_
_entity.id
_entity.type
_entity.pdbx_description
1 polymer ?
#
loop_
_entity_poly.entity_id
_entity_poly.type
_entity_poly.pdbx_seq_one_letter_code
_entity_poly.pdbx_strand_id
1 'polypeptide(L)'
;MKRTLLSLLWLAGLTTFVASCNNDDDTPAPAQARVRVIHASPDAPAVDVRVNGSLPSALTNVPFPGVSDYLTVNAGTTRIQVSPTGTTTNVIDATANLEGNKAYSVFAINRVASIGAALVTDDLTNPAAGKAHVRFFHFSPDAPAVDIVPQGSTTALFSNRSFNDQFTNVSLQNFTPVDAGTVTLNVRVNGTTTIALS
;
A
#
# COMPACT_ATOMS: atom_id res chain seq x y z
N MET A 1 -88.95 6.40 -39.97
CA MET A 1 -88.45 7.42 -40.93
C MET A 1 -86.93 7.30 -40.99
N LYS A 2 -86.36 7.23 -42.21
CA LYS A 2 -85.05 7.80 -42.63
C LYS A 2 -83.85 7.56 -41.67
N ARG A 3 -82.78 6.82 -41.98
CA ARG A 3 -81.88 6.76 -43.16
C ARG A 3 -80.45 6.90 -42.60
N THR A 4 -79.53 5.98 -42.95
CA THR A 4 -78.09 6.22 -43.26
C THR A 4 -77.17 6.78 -42.16
N LEU A 5 -75.84 6.63 -42.12
CA LEU A 5 -74.76 6.07 -42.96
C LEU A 5 -73.47 6.09 -42.09
N LEU A 6 -72.56 5.15 -42.36
CA LEU A 6 -71.09 5.25 -42.37
C LEU A 6 -70.36 6.22 -41.40
N SER A 7 -69.38 5.71 -40.65
CA SER A 7 -68.02 6.28 -40.61
C SER A 7 -67.01 5.29 -40.00
N LEU A 8 -66.17 4.77 -40.88
CA LEU A 8 -64.96 4.00 -40.62
C LEU A 8 -63.88 5.00 -40.13
N LEU A 9 -63.34 4.83 -38.92
CA LEU A 9 -62.17 5.58 -38.48
C LEU A 9 -61.03 4.59 -38.19
N TRP A 10 -60.09 4.54 -39.14
CA TRP A 10 -58.87 3.74 -39.08
C TRP A 10 -57.86 4.51 -38.23
N LEU A 11 -57.63 4.08 -36.99
CA LEU A 11 -56.61 4.67 -36.13
C LEU A 11 -55.29 3.93 -36.40
N ALA A 12 -54.45 4.55 -37.23
CA ALA A 12 -53.08 4.09 -37.45
C ALA A 12 -52.29 4.20 -36.14
N GLY A 13 -51.94 3.05 -35.56
CA GLY A 13 -51.06 2.95 -34.41
C GLY A 13 -49.65 3.38 -34.79
N LEU A 14 -49.26 4.58 -34.38
CA LEU A 14 -47.89 5.08 -34.48
C LEU A 14 -47.04 4.37 -33.42
N THR A 15 -46.41 3.27 -33.81
CA THR A 15 -45.39 2.60 -33.00
C THR A 15 -44.15 3.48 -32.93
N THR A 16 -44.06 4.30 -31.88
CA THR A 16 -42.83 4.99 -31.52
C THR A 16 -41.80 3.95 -31.08
N PHE A 17 -40.87 3.62 -31.97
CA PHE A 17 -39.61 2.97 -31.61
C PHE A 17 -38.82 3.94 -30.73
N VAL A 18 -38.86 3.74 -29.41
CA VAL A 18 -37.84 4.29 -28.53
C VAL A 18 -36.55 3.51 -28.79
N ALA A 19 -35.67 4.09 -29.60
CA ALA A 19 -34.27 3.69 -29.61
C ALA A 19 -33.71 4.07 -28.23
N SER A 20 -33.73 3.11 -27.31
CA SER A 20 -32.96 3.18 -26.07
C SER A 20 -31.49 3.16 -26.48
N CYS A 21 -30.90 4.34 -26.64
CA CYS A 21 -29.45 4.47 -26.68
C CYS A 21 -28.93 4.01 -25.33
N ASN A 22 -28.59 2.72 -25.24
CA ASN A 22 -27.79 2.19 -24.15
C ASN A 22 -26.40 2.80 -24.36
N ASN A 23 -26.12 3.90 -23.67
CA ASN A 23 -24.77 4.41 -23.54
C ASN A 23 -24.05 3.47 -22.57
N ASP A 24 -23.71 2.28 -23.04
CA ASP A 24 -22.69 1.45 -22.41
C ASP A 24 -21.35 2.15 -22.67
N ASP A 25 -21.02 3.13 -21.84
CA ASP A 25 -19.64 3.58 -21.67
C ASP A 25 -18.87 2.41 -21.04
N ASP A 26 -18.60 1.38 -21.85
CA ASP A 26 -17.76 0.21 -21.59
C ASP A 26 -16.28 0.61 -21.46
N THR A 27 -16.00 1.72 -20.77
CA THR A 27 -14.64 1.97 -20.30
C THR A 27 -14.35 0.95 -19.21
N PRO A 28 -13.40 0.02 -19.42
CA PRO A 28 -13.05 -0.93 -18.39
C PRO A 28 -12.62 -0.15 -17.15
N ALA A 29 -13.18 -0.47 -15.99
CA ALA A 29 -12.73 0.11 -14.74
C ALA A 29 -11.20 -0.03 -14.66
N PRO A 30 -10.46 1.02 -14.27
CA PRO A 30 -9.03 0.94 -14.20
C PRO A 30 -8.62 -0.22 -13.29
N ALA A 31 -7.54 -0.91 -13.66
CA ALA A 31 -6.96 -1.91 -12.78
C ALA A 31 -6.68 -1.28 -11.41
N GLN A 32 -6.84 -2.05 -10.33
CA GLN A 32 -6.67 -1.54 -8.98
C GLN A 32 -5.32 -1.95 -8.41
N ALA A 33 -4.74 -1.08 -7.58
CA ALA A 33 -3.59 -1.36 -6.73
C ALA A 33 -3.99 -1.20 -5.26
N ARG A 34 -3.16 -1.72 -4.36
CA ARG A 34 -3.32 -1.54 -2.91
C ARG A 34 -2.12 -0.81 -2.34
N VAL A 35 -2.34 0.15 -1.46
CA VAL A 35 -1.26 0.91 -0.81
C VAL A 35 -1.54 0.97 0.68
N ARG A 36 -0.52 0.74 1.51
CA ARG A 36 -0.56 1.05 2.94
C ARG A 36 0.62 1.90 3.35
N VAL A 37 0.51 2.49 4.53
CA VAL A 37 1.54 3.34 5.12
C VAL A 37 2.05 2.72 6.40
N ILE A 38 3.36 2.83 6.60
CA ILE A 38 4.02 2.46 7.85
C ILE A 38 4.77 3.69 8.35
N HIS A 39 4.44 4.12 9.56
CA HIS A 39 5.18 5.17 10.23
C HIS A 39 6.40 4.57 10.94
N ALA A 40 7.58 4.75 10.36
CA ALA A 40 8.86 4.26 10.86
C ALA A 40 9.84 5.40 11.24
N SER A 41 9.36 6.64 11.31
CA SER A 41 10.13 7.80 11.79
C SER A 41 10.03 7.93 13.31
N PRO A 42 11.14 7.86 14.07
CA PRO A 42 11.09 7.71 15.53
C PRO A 42 10.72 8.97 16.32
N ASP A 43 10.87 10.15 15.72
CA ASP A 43 10.61 11.44 16.37
C ASP A 43 9.56 12.29 15.63
N ALA A 44 8.94 11.74 14.57
CA ALA A 44 7.83 12.41 13.91
C ALA A 44 6.51 12.22 14.66
N PRO A 45 5.68 13.29 14.71
CA PRO A 45 4.31 13.14 15.17
C PRO A 45 3.52 12.24 14.21
N ALA A 46 2.31 11.85 14.61
CA ALA A 46 1.41 11.13 13.70
C ALA A 46 1.30 11.83 12.34
N VAL A 47 1.11 11.04 11.29
CA VAL A 47 1.09 11.54 9.91
C VAL A 47 -0.24 11.30 9.21
N ASP A 48 -0.53 12.21 8.28
CA ASP A 48 -1.59 12.10 7.29
C ASP A 48 -0.95 11.79 5.93
N VAL A 49 -1.53 10.85 5.18
CA VAL A 49 -1.09 10.50 3.83
C VAL A 49 -2.17 10.77 2.81
N ARG A 50 -1.85 11.64 1.85
CA ARG A 50 -2.70 11.97 0.73
C ARG A 50 -2.32 11.14 -0.49
N VAL A 51 -3.34 10.63 -1.17
CA VAL A 51 -3.22 9.93 -2.45
C VAL A 51 -3.93 10.77 -3.50
N ASN A 52 -3.18 11.24 -4.50
CA ASN A 52 -3.67 12.15 -5.53
C ASN A 52 -4.38 13.38 -4.93
N GLY A 53 -3.83 13.93 -3.84
CA GLY A 53 -4.37 15.08 -3.10
C GLY A 53 -5.52 14.78 -2.14
N SER A 54 -6.19 13.63 -2.28
CA SER A 54 -7.24 13.19 -1.36
C SER A 54 -6.63 12.66 -0.06
N LEU A 55 -7.24 12.92 1.10
CA LEU A 55 -6.83 12.36 2.40
C LEU A 55 -7.86 11.31 2.87
N PRO A 56 -7.62 10.01 2.61
CA PRO A 56 -8.51 8.94 3.02
C PRO A 56 -8.49 8.76 4.54
N SER A 57 -9.62 8.44 5.15
CA SER A 57 -9.72 8.22 6.61
C SER A 57 -8.85 7.06 7.12
N ALA A 58 -8.55 6.07 6.27
CA ALA A 58 -7.64 4.98 6.60
C ALA A 58 -6.18 5.42 6.72
N LEU A 59 -5.85 6.62 6.23
CA LEU A 59 -4.49 7.15 6.12
C LEU A 59 -4.31 8.47 6.88
N THR A 60 -5.19 8.79 7.83
CA THR A 60 -5.04 9.95 8.72
C THR A 60 -4.63 9.52 10.12
N ASN A 61 -3.85 10.37 10.79
CA ASN A 61 -3.42 10.19 12.17
C ASN A 61 -2.75 8.82 12.43
N VAL A 62 -1.90 8.37 11.50
CA VAL A 62 -1.14 7.13 11.65
C VAL A 62 -0.01 7.38 12.66
N PRO A 63 0.00 6.74 13.85
CA PRO A 63 0.97 7.02 14.91
C PRO A 63 2.33 6.35 14.66
N PHE A 64 3.38 6.76 15.37
CA PHE A 64 4.64 6.01 15.47
C PHE A 64 4.68 5.10 16.72
N PRO A 65 5.16 3.85 16.60
CA PRO A 65 5.15 3.06 15.37
C PRO A 65 3.69 2.70 15.01
N GLY A 66 3.38 2.64 13.71
CA GLY A 66 2.02 2.37 13.26
C GLY A 66 1.97 1.92 11.82
N VAL A 67 0.96 1.10 11.51
CA VAL A 67 0.71 0.56 10.18
C VAL A 67 -0.75 0.81 9.87
N SER A 68 -1.03 1.42 8.72
CA SER A 68 -2.39 1.57 8.23
C SER A 68 -2.90 0.27 7.61
N ASP A 69 -4.22 0.20 7.43
CA ASP A 69 -4.80 -0.77 6.51
C ASP A 69 -4.37 -0.48 5.07
N TYR A 70 -4.53 -1.48 4.20
CA TYR A 70 -4.40 -1.27 2.76
C TYR A 70 -5.61 -0.49 2.23
N LEU A 71 -5.32 0.61 1.54
CA LEU A 71 -6.25 1.35 0.73
C LEU A 71 -6.19 0.87 -0.72
N THR A 72 -7.35 0.60 -1.30
CA THR A 72 -7.49 0.35 -2.74
C THR A 72 -7.46 1.66 -3.50
N VAL A 73 -6.64 1.75 -4.55
CA VAL A 73 -6.47 2.91 -5.41
C VAL A 73 -6.46 2.49 -6.87
N ASN A 74 -6.75 3.41 -7.78
CA ASN A 74 -6.58 3.13 -9.21
C ASN A 74 -5.09 2.96 -9.53
N ALA A 75 -4.76 1.97 -10.34
CA ALA A 75 -3.42 1.78 -10.88
C ALA A 75 -3.04 2.93 -11.83
N GLY A 76 -1.73 3.11 -12.01
CA GLY A 76 -1.12 4.17 -12.80
C GLY A 76 -0.34 5.17 -11.95
N THR A 77 0.01 6.30 -12.57
CA THR A 77 0.73 7.40 -11.92
C THR A 77 -0.05 7.92 -10.73
N THR A 78 0.49 7.69 -9.54
CA THR A 78 -0.11 8.06 -8.27
C THR A 78 0.82 8.97 -7.50
N ARG A 79 0.32 10.15 -7.11
CA ARG A 79 1.02 11.08 -6.23
C ARG A 79 0.73 10.73 -4.78
N ILE A 80 1.77 10.53 -4.00
CA ILE A 80 1.72 10.18 -2.58
C ILE A 80 2.38 11.32 -1.80
N GLN A 81 1.63 11.91 -0.88
CA GLN A 81 2.10 13.03 -0.07
C GLN A 81 1.93 12.69 1.40
N VAL A 82 2.94 12.98 2.22
CA VAL A 82 2.89 12.74 3.66
C VAL A 82 3.13 14.05 4.37
N SER A 83 2.32 14.34 5.38
CA SER A 83 2.44 15.53 6.24
C SER A 83 2.22 15.15 7.69
N PRO A 84 2.80 15.86 8.67
CA PRO A 84 2.35 15.79 10.06
C PRO A 84 0.83 15.99 10.13
N THR A 85 0.16 15.22 10.99
CA THR A 85 -1.30 15.25 11.10
C THR A 85 -1.81 16.64 11.44
N GLY A 86 -2.85 17.07 10.71
CA GLY A 86 -3.45 18.40 10.86
C GLY A 86 -2.67 19.54 10.18
N THR A 87 -1.60 19.23 9.44
CA THR A 87 -0.83 20.21 8.66
C THR A 87 -1.07 20.04 7.15
N THR A 88 -0.68 21.05 6.36
CA THR A 88 -0.69 21.01 4.89
C THR A 88 0.71 20.99 4.29
N THR A 89 1.75 21.11 5.13
CA THR A 89 3.14 21.07 4.70
C THR A 89 3.54 19.62 4.50
N ASN A 90 3.66 19.22 3.23
CA ASN A 90 4.14 17.90 2.88
C ASN A 90 5.63 17.80 3.20
N VAL A 91 5.98 16.79 3.97
CA VAL A 91 7.37 16.41 4.24
C VAL A 91 7.87 15.35 3.28
N ILE A 92 6.95 14.63 2.62
CA ILE A 92 7.20 13.77 1.47
C ILE A 92 6.20 14.16 0.39
N ASP A 93 6.68 14.30 -0.85
CA ASP A 93 5.84 14.48 -2.02
C ASP A 93 6.47 13.73 -3.19
N ALA A 94 5.92 12.56 -3.51
CA ALA A 94 6.49 11.64 -4.48
C ALA A 94 5.42 11.13 -5.45
N THR A 95 5.85 10.78 -6.66
CA THR A 95 5.00 10.13 -7.66
C THR A 95 5.53 8.73 -7.92
N ALA A 96 4.65 7.75 -7.85
CA ALA A 96 4.94 6.35 -8.14
C ALA A 96 3.99 5.82 -9.21
N ASN A 97 4.48 4.96 -10.10
CA ASN A 97 3.60 4.24 -11.02
C ASN A 97 3.16 2.93 -10.37
N LEU A 98 1.89 2.85 -9.97
CA LEU A 98 1.34 1.67 -9.32
C LEU A 98 0.80 0.71 -10.39
N GLU A 99 1.24 -0.53 -10.35
CA GLU A 99 0.75 -1.55 -11.27
C GLU A 99 -0.54 -2.19 -10.75
N GLY A 100 -1.42 -2.58 -11.68
CA GLY A 100 -2.63 -3.31 -11.36
C GLY A 100 -2.34 -4.64 -10.66
N ASN A 101 -3.20 -5.03 -9.73
CA ASN A 101 -3.11 -6.26 -8.94
C ASN A 101 -1.85 -6.36 -8.05
N LYS A 102 -1.15 -5.24 -7.82
CA LYS A 102 -0.02 -5.17 -6.87
C LYS A 102 -0.43 -4.51 -5.56
N ALA A 103 0.32 -4.82 -4.52
CA ALA A 103 0.24 -4.17 -3.22
C ALA A 103 1.56 -3.45 -2.94
N TYR A 104 1.49 -2.33 -2.25
CA TYR A 104 2.64 -1.48 -1.95
C TYR A 104 2.61 -1.03 -0.50
N SER A 105 3.79 -0.96 0.11
CA SER A 105 4.00 -0.38 1.43
C SER A 105 4.85 0.88 1.28
N VAL A 106 4.37 1.99 1.81
CA VAL A 106 5.10 3.26 1.91
C VAL A 106 5.55 3.45 3.35
N PHE A 107 6.85 3.48 3.59
CA PHE A 107 7.41 3.74 4.90
C PHE A 107 7.82 5.21 5.00
N ALA A 108 7.33 5.92 6.01
CA ALA A 108 7.93 7.19 6.43
C ALA A 108 9.13 6.87 7.34
N ILE A 109 10.34 7.23 6.92
CA ILE A 109 11.60 6.81 7.55
C ILE A 109 12.46 8.02 7.92
N ASN A 110 13.50 7.77 8.73
CA ASN A 110 14.42 8.80 9.24
C ASN A 110 13.75 9.74 10.27
N ARG A 111 14.46 10.73 10.77
CA ARG A 111 13.93 11.76 11.68
C ARG A 111 13.14 12.83 10.94
N VAL A 112 12.28 13.58 11.64
CA VAL A 112 11.50 14.72 11.08
C VAL A 112 12.37 15.67 10.26
N ALA A 113 13.56 16.02 10.77
CA ALA A 113 14.46 16.97 10.12
C ALA A 113 14.99 16.50 8.76
N SER A 114 14.98 15.18 8.51
CA SER A 114 15.52 14.54 7.30
C SER A 114 14.59 13.43 6.80
N ILE A 115 13.29 13.59 7.02
CA ILE A 115 12.26 12.58 6.77
C ILE A 115 12.26 12.18 5.30
N GLY A 116 12.11 10.89 5.05
CA GLY A 116 12.09 10.32 3.70
C GLY A 116 11.02 9.24 3.56
N ALA A 117 10.81 8.80 2.33
CA ALA A 117 9.92 7.68 2.03
C ALA A 117 10.69 6.50 1.45
N ALA A 118 10.34 5.29 1.87
CA ALA A 118 10.69 4.07 1.15
C ALA A 118 9.41 3.43 0.60
N LEU A 119 9.35 3.25 -0.72
CA LEU A 119 8.28 2.51 -1.38
C LEU A 119 8.78 1.10 -1.67
N VAL A 120 8.01 0.10 -1.28
CA VAL A 120 8.29 -1.31 -1.60
C VAL A 120 7.05 -1.97 -2.15
N THR A 121 7.25 -2.92 -3.06
CA THR A 121 6.18 -3.78 -3.56
C THR A 121 6.01 -4.98 -2.62
N ASP A 122 4.77 -5.28 -2.28
CA ASP A 122 4.42 -6.38 -1.40
C ASP A 122 3.97 -7.60 -2.23
N ASP A 123 4.71 -8.69 -2.08
CA ASP A 123 4.23 -10.01 -2.51
C ASP A 123 3.31 -10.59 -1.43
N LEU A 124 2.01 -10.51 -1.67
CA LEU A 124 0.97 -11.04 -0.79
C LEU A 124 0.46 -12.41 -1.27
N THR A 125 1.24 -13.13 -2.08
CA THR A 125 0.94 -14.52 -2.38
C THR A 125 0.95 -15.35 -1.11
N ASN A 126 0.02 -16.30 -1.00
CA ASN A 126 -0.04 -17.18 0.16
C ASN A 126 1.25 -18.00 0.25
N PRO A 127 1.89 -18.06 1.43
CA PRO A 127 3.01 -18.96 1.65
C PRO A 127 2.62 -20.42 1.39
N ALA A 128 3.61 -21.24 1.04
CA ALA A 128 3.41 -22.69 0.95
C ALA A 128 2.92 -23.28 2.28
N ALA A 129 2.26 -24.45 2.22
CA ALA A 129 1.77 -25.13 3.42
C ALA A 129 2.91 -25.34 4.44
N GLY A 130 2.67 -24.95 5.70
CA GLY A 130 3.66 -25.01 6.76
C GLY A 130 4.74 -23.92 6.72
N LYS A 131 4.65 -22.93 5.82
CA LYS A 131 5.56 -21.79 5.73
C LYS A 131 4.89 -20.48 6.12
N ALA A 132 5.71 -19.50 6.47
CA ALA A 132 5.36 -18.10 6.57
C ALA A 132 6.33 -17.26 5.74
N HIS A 133 5.90 -16.09 5.26
CA HIS A 133 6.76 -15.13 4.59
C HIS A 133 7.18 -14.04 5.59
N VAL A 134 8.49 -13.85 5.77
CA VAL A 134 9.06 -12.81 6.64
C VAL A 134 9.98 -11.92 5.81
N ARG A 135 9.96 -10.62 6.07
CA ARG A 135 10.93 -9.66 5.53
C ARG A 135 11.33 -8.69 6.62
N PHE A 136 12.48 -8.06 6.45
CA PHE A 136 13.02 -7.11 7.42
C PHE A 136 13.53 -5.85 6.72
N PHE A 137 13.23 -4.70 7.30
CA PHE A 137 13.75 -3.40 6.91
C PHE A 137 14.35 -2.70 8.12
N HIS A 138 15.54 -2.13 7.96
CA HIS A 138 16.18 -1.36 9.02
C HIS A 138 15.95 0.13 8.81
N PHE A 139 15.12 0.74 9.66
CA PHE A 139 14.79 2.17 9.58
C PHE A 139 15.17 2.96 10.82
N SER A 140 16.00 2.41 11.70
CA SER A 140 16.57 3.19 12.81
C SER A 140 17.79 3.98 12.31
N PRO A 141 17.72 5.32 12.24
CA PRO A 141 18.75 6.14 11.59
C PRO A 141 20.09 6.16 12.32
N ASP A 142 20.11 5.88 13.63
CA ASP A 142 21.33 5.94 14.46
C ASP A 142 21.83 4.56 14.90
N ALA A 143 21.10 3.50 14.56
CA ALA A 143 21.54 2.16 14.90
C ALA A 143 22.61 1.69 13.90
N PRO A 144 23.63 0.95 14.36
CA PRO A 144 24.56 0.28 13.46
C PRO A 144 23.82 -0.75 12.59
N ALA A 145 24.53 -1.35 11.64
CA ALA A 145 24.02 -2.50 10.92
C ALA A 145 23.71 -3.65 11.89
N VAL A 146 22.66 -4.43 11.59
CA VAL A 146 22.18 -5.50 12.47
C VAL A 146 22.07 -6.85 11.78
N ASP A 147 22.17 -7.90 12.58
CA ASP A 147 21.81 -9.27 12.23
C ASP A 147 20.52 -9.66 12.97
N ILE A 148 19.56 -10.21 12.22
CA ILE A 148 18.29 -10.71 12.74
C ILE A 148 18.40 -12.22 12.86
N VAL A 149 18.53 -12.72 14.09
CA VAL A 149 18.88 -14.11 14.36
C VAL A 149 17.78 -14.78 15.17
N PRO A 150 17.18 -15.87 14.67
CA PRO A 150 16.29 -16.70 15.49
C PRO A 150 16.98 -17.16 16.77
N GLN A 151 16.29 -17.11 17.91
CA GLN A 151 16.83 -17.58 19.17
C GLN A 151 17.18 -19.06 19.08
N GLY A 152 18.37 -19.44 19.57
CA GLY A 152 18.92 -20.79 19.43
C GLY A 152 19.61 -21.07 18.08
N SER A 153 19.54 -20.16 17.11
CA SER A 153 20.29 -20.24 15.85
C SER A 153 21.61 -19.48 15.92
N THR A 154 22.63 -19.98 15.21
CA THR A 154 23.87 -19.26 14.89
C THR A 154 23.81 -18.56 13.53
N THR A 155 22.83 -18.92 12.70
CA THR A 155 22.62 -18.35 11.37
C THR A 155 21.58 -17.24 11.43
N ALA A 156 21.95 -16.05 10.94
CA ALA A 156 21.02 -14.93 10.78
C ALA A 156 20.02 -15.21 9.65
N LEU A 157 18.75 -14.87 9.88
CA LEU A 157 17.72 -14.86 8.85
C LEU A 157 17.89 -13.67 7.90
N PHE A 158 18.30 -12.52 8.45
CA PHE A 158 18.71 -11.33 7.70
C PHE A 158 20.02 -10.84 8.30
N SER A 159 21.08 -10.74 7.50
CA SER A 159 22.40 -10.32 7.98
C SER A 159 22.83 -8.99 7.39
N ASN A 160 23.65 -8.25 8.14
CA ASN A 160 24.26 -6.98 7.75
C ASN A 160 23.24 -5.97 7.23
N ARG A 161 22.12 -5.86 7.93
CA ARG A 161 21.04 -4.95 7.55
C ARG A 161 21.36 -3.56 8.05
N SER A 162 21.65 -2.65 7.13
CA SER A 162 21.95 -1.24 7.43
C SER A 162 20.76 -0.35 7.09
N PHE A 163 20.77 0.89 7.60
CA PHE A 163 19.65 1.82 7.43
C PHE A 163 19.26 1.96 5.95
N ASN A 164 17.99 1.63 5.65
CA ASN A 164 17.38 1.74 4.31
C ASN A 164 18.17 1.04 3.18
N ASP A 165 18.90 -0.03 3.50
CA ASP A 165 19.75 -0.76 2.54
C ASP A 165 18.99 -1.33 1.33
N GLN A 166 17.71 -1.66 1.50
CA GLN A 166 16.83 -2.17 0.46
C GLN A 166 16.55 -1.15 -0.65
N PHE A 167 16.84 0.13 -0.42
CA PHE A 167 16.82 1.16 -1.45
C PHE A 167 17.95 0.95 -2.47
N THR A 168 19.15 0.61 -1.98
CA THR A 168 20.32 0.37 -2.83
C THR A 168 20.38 -1.06 -3.37
N ASN A 169 19.84 -2.02 -2.61
CA ASN A 169 19.78 -3.42 -3.01
C ASN A 169 18.33 -3.93 -2.94
N VAL A 170 17.63 -3.84 -4.08
CA VAL A 170 16.21 -4.20 -4.18
C VAL A 170 15.91 -5.66 -3.84
N SER A 171 16.89 -6.57 -3.94
CA SER A 171 16.68 -7.97 -3.55
C SER A 171 16.37 -8.13 -2.06
N LEU A 172 16.82 -7.16 -1.25
CA LEU A 172 16.57 -7.11 0.19
C LEU A 172 15.12 -6.74 0.55
N GLN A 173 14.28 -6.42 -0.45
CA GLN A 173 12.84 -6.21 -0.29
C GLN A 173 12.03 -7.50 -0.29
N ASN A 174 12.62 -8.60 -0.77
CA ASN A 174 11.92 -9.86 -0.95
C ASN A 174 11.55 -10.51 0.37
N PHE A 175 10.40 -11.18 0.38
CA PHE A 175 10.06 -12.08 1.46
C PHE A 175 10.95 -13.32 1.47
N THR A 176 11.35 -13.75 2.66
CA THR A 176 12.05 -14.99 2.93
C THR A 176 11.06 -15.99 3.53
N PRO A 177 10.89 -17.18 2.92
CA PRO A 177 10.06 -18.23 3.50
C PRO A 177 10.74 -18.83 4.73
N VAL A 178 9.99 -18.93 5.82
CA VAL A 178 10.40 -19.58 7.08
C VAL A 178 9.38 -20.63 7.48
N ASP A 179 9.74 -21.54 8.37
CA ASP A 179 8.77 -22.48 8.94
C ASP A 179 7.72 -21.72 9.76
N ALA A 180 6.45 -22.07 9.57
CA ALA A 180 5.37 -21.51 10.35
C ALA A 180 5.49 -21.97 11.82
N GLY A 181 5.37 -21.03 12.75
CA GLY A 181 5.49 -21.30 14.17
C GLY A 181 5.82 -20.04 14.96
N THR A 182 6.05 -20.20 16.26
CA THR A 182 6.52 -19.11 17.12
C THR A 182 8.04 -19.07 17.09
N VAL A 183 8.60 -17.92 16.71
CA VAL A 183 10.04 -17.68 16.67
C VAL A 183 10.34 -16.41 17.45
N THR A 184 11.24 -16.49 18.42
CA THR A 184 11.85 -15.30 19.03
C THR A 184 13.01 -14.84 18.15
N LEU A 185 13.02 -13.58 17.73
CA LEU A 185 14.11 -12.99 16.96
C LEU A 185 14.98 -12.12 17.86
N ASN A 186 16.30 -12.31 17.80
CA ASN A 186 17.26 -11.39 18.39
C ASN A 186 17.76 -10.42 17.32
N VAL A 187 17.73 -9.13 17.62
CA VAL A 187 18.41 -8.11 16.82
C VAL A 187 19.79 -7.89 17.43
N ARG A 188 20.85 -8.25 16.71
CA ARG A 188 22.24 -8.13 17.17
C ARG A 188 22.97 -7.07 16.36
N VAL A 189 23.93 -6.38 16.96
CA VAL A 189 24.88 -5.56 16.20
C VAL A 189 25.65 -6.48 15.26
N ASN A 190 25.74 -6.12 13.97
CA ASN A 190 26.27 -6.98 12.93
C ASN A 190 27.68 -7.51 13.29
N GLY A 191 27.87 -8.81 13.08
CA GLY A 191 29.15 -9.48 13.37
C GLY A 191 29.45 -9.67 14.85
N THR A 192 28.49 -9.40 15.75
CA THR A 192 28.65 -9.54 17.20
C THR A 192 27.51 -10.34 17.84
N THR A 193 27.66 -10.69 19.12
CA THR A 193 26.58 -11.26 19.94
C THR A 193 25.81 -10.21 20.74
N THR A 194 26.21 -8.94 20.66
CA THR A 194 25.57 -7.83 21.39
C THR A 194 24.17 -7.59 20.88
N ILE A 195 23.18 -7.67 21.78
CA ILE A 195 21.77 -7.38 21.45
C ILE A 195 21.61 -5.86 21.29
N ALA A 196 21.10 -5.43 20.13
CA ALA A 196 20.85 -4.04 19.80
C ALA A 196 19.46 -3.56 20.24
N LEU A 197 18.49 -4.47 20.34
CA LEU A 197 17.13 -4.22 20.81
C LEU A 197 16.66 -5.44 21.63
N SER A 198 16.22 -5.21 22.86
CA SER A 198 15.60 -6.21 23.75
C SER A 198 14.20 -5.79 24.13
#